data_AF-A0A1V9FPQ4-F1
#
_entry.id   AF-A0A1V9FPQ4-F1
#
_cell.length_a   1.000
_cell.length_b   1.000
_cell.length_c   1.000
_cell.angle_alpha   90.00
_cell.angle_beta   90.00
_cell.angle_gamma   90.00
#
_symmetry.space_group_name_H-M   'P 1'
#
loop_
_entity.id
_entity.type
_entity.pdbx_description
1 polymer ?
#
loop_
_entity_poly.entity_id
_entity_poly.type
_entity_poly.pdbx_seq_one_letter_code
_entity_poly.pdbx_strand_id
1 'polypeptide(L)'
;MNTWKEIVDKQTKEYGDHLEAVKKSKEQLEASKQAVLSTAKCSEAELPTVLKEMLHLNEQNWDKEYGMYGTRFKEMRINHQKELTKFFEREALAQEINNDQSAEKDKSKDKSAGR
;
A
#
# COMPACT_ATOMS: atom_id res chain seq x y z
N MET A 1 4.87 -12.63 -15.65
CA MET A 1 4.86 -11.15 -15.61
C MET A 1 3.43 -10.74 -15.39
N ASN A 2 3.18 -9.81 -14.46
CA ASN A 2 1.81 -9.42 -14.14
C ASN A 2 1.23 -8.53 -15.25
N THR A 3 -0.02 -8.83 -15.62
CA THR A 3 -0.90 -8.01 -16.45
C THR A 3 -1.46 -6.83 -15.66
N TRP A 4 -2.02 -5.83 -16.35
CA TRP A 4 -2.69 -4.70 -15.69
C TRP A 4 -3.76 -5.16 -14.69
N LYS A 5 -4.59 -6.12 -15.10
CA LYS A 5 -5.66 -6.66 -14.27
C LYS A 5 -5.12 -7.32 -13.00
N GLU A 6 -4.07 -8.13 -13.11
CA GLU A 6 -3.45 -8.77 -11.94
C GLU A 6 -2.85 -7.76 -10.97
N ILE A 7 -2.29 -6.64 -11.47
CA ILE A 7 -1.79 -5.56 -10.61
C ILE A 7 -2.94 -4.89 -9.87
N VAL A 8 -4.02 -4.53 -10.57
CA VAL A 8 -5.19 -3.87 -9.96
C VAL A 8 -5.85 -4.79 -8.93
N ASP A 9 -6.07 -6.05 -9.26
CA ASP A 9 -6.69 -7.04 -8.37
C ASP A 9 -5.86 -7.22 -7.10
N LYS A 10 -4.53 -7.34 -7.24
CA LYS A 10 -3.60 -7.46 -6.11
C LYS A 10 -3.61 -6.21 -5.23
N GLN A 11 -3.48 -5.01 -5.81
CA GLN A 11 -3.45 -3.77 -5.02
C GLN A 11 -4.78 -3.50 -4.31
N THR A 12 -5.90 -3.83 -4.96
CA THR A 12 -7.24 -3.76 -4.36
C THR A 12 -7.33 -4.67 -3.15
N LYS A 13 -6.86 -5.91 -3.27
CA LYS A 13 -6.82 -6.87 -2.16
C LYS A 13 -5.93 -6.36 -1.02
N GLU A 14 -4.70 -5.93 -1.31
CA GLU A 14 -3.76 -5.43 -0.30
C GLU A 14 -4.32 -4.21 0.45
N TYR A 15 -5.05 -3.33 -0.24
CA TYR A 15 -5.74 -2.22 0.40
C TYR A 15 -6.89 -2.70 1.30
N GLY A 16 -7.69 -3.66 0.83
CA GLY A 16 -8.74 -4.29 1.66
C GLY A 16 -8.18 -4.95 2.93
N ASP A 17 -7.11 -5.74 2.78
CA ASP A 17 -6.40 -6.38 3.89
C ASP A 17 -5.84 -5.34 4.87
N HIS A 18 -5.33 -4.21 4.35
CA HIS A 18 -4.88 -3.10 5.19
C HIS A 18 -6.02 -2.48 6.01
N LEU A 19 -7.19 -2.22 5.39
CA LEU A 19 -8.35 -1.67 6.10
C LEU A 19 -8.84 -2.63 7.20
N GLU A 20 -8.86 -3.94 6.93
CA GLU A 20 -9.19 -4.93 7.96
C GLU A 20 -8.17 -4.94 9.10
N ALA A 21 -6.87 -4.84 8.78
CA ALA A 21 -5.82 -4.79 9.78
C ALA A 21 -5.93 -3.54 10.67
N VAL A 22 -6.24 -2.37 10.09
CA VAL A 22 -6.49 -1.13 10.84
C VAL A 22 -7.68 -1.32 11.79
N LYS A 23 -8.79 -1.89 11.30
CA LYS A 23 -9.97 -2.14 12.13
C LYS A 23 -9.65 -3.07 13.31
N LYS A 24 -9.05 -4.24 13.04
CA LYS A 24 -8.68 -5.22 14.07
C LYS A 24 -7.69 -4.63 15.09
N SER A 25 -6.71 -3.87 14.61
CA SER A 25 -5.72 -3.24 15.49
C SER A 25 -6.35 -2.17 16.39
N LYS A 26 -7.30 -1.38 15.88
CA LYS A 26 -8.04 -0.41 16.70
C LYS A 26 -8.87 -1.10 17.78
N GLU A 27 -9.56 -2.19 17.43
CA GLU A 27 -10.31 -3.01 18.39
C GLU A 27 -9.39 -3.56 19.49
N GLN A 28 -8.18 -4.01 19.15
CA GLN A 28 -7.19 -4.47 20.11
C GLN A 28 -6.66 -3.36 21.03
N LEU A 29 -6.44 -2.15 20.49
CA LEU A 29 -6.01 -1.00 21.29
C LEU A 29 -7.06 -0.64 22.34
N GLU A 30 -8.33 -0.56 21.93
CA GLU A 30 -9.45 -0.29 22.83
C GLU A 30 -9.63 -1.40 23.88
N ALA A 31 -9.56 -2.68 23.46
CA ALA A 31 -9.62 -3.81 24.38
C ALA A 31 -8.48 -3.76 25.42
N SER A 32 -7.27 -3.41 25.00
CA SER A 32 -6.11 -3.28 25.89
C SER A 32 -6.30 -2.13 26.88
N LYS A 33 -6.83 -0.98 26.42
CA LYS A 33 -7.19 0.15 27.29
C LYS A 33 -8.22 -0.26 28.35
N GLN A 34 -9.29 -0.95 27.93
CA GLN A 34 -10.33 -1.43 28.85
C GLN A 34 -9.79 -2.44 29.86
N ALA A 35 -8.88 -3.34 29.45
CA ALA A 35 -8.24 -4.29 30.36
C ALA A 35 -7.42 -3.58 31.45
N VAL A 36 -6.68 -2.51 31.10
CA VAL A 36 -5.94 -1.68 32.07
C VAL A 36 -6.91 -1.02 33.06
N LEU A 37 -7.98 -0.39 32.57
CA LEU A 37 -8.98 0.27 33.41
C LEU A 37 -9.68 -0.72 34.35
N SER A 38 -10.09 -1.87 33.84
CA SER A 38 -10.73 -2.92 34.64
C SER A 38 -9.79 -3.51 35.69
N THR A 39 -8.50 -3.66 35.37
CA THR A 39 -7.50 -4.19 36.31
C THR A 39 -7.19 -3.18 37.42
N ALA A 40 -7.09 -1.90 37.06
CA ALA A 40 -6.90 -0.80 37.99
C ALA A 40 -8.16 -0.50 38.84
N LYS A 41 -9.33 -1.02 38.42
CA LYS A 41 -10.64 -0.80 39.05
C LYS A 41 -10.97 0.69 39.23
N CYS A 42 -10.56 1.52 38.28
CA CYS A 42 -10.77 2.96 38.33
C CYS A 42 -11.11 3.52 36.95
N SER A 43 -11.63 4.74 36.94
CA SER A 43 -11.82 5.48 35.70
C SER A 43 -10.49 5.97 35.13
N GLU A 44 -10.47 6.33 33.85
CA GLU A 44 -9.26 6.85 33.19
C GLU A 44 -8.70 8.10 33.89
N ALA A 45 -9.58 8.95 34.45
CA ALA A 45 -9.19 10.13 35.21
C ALA A 45 -8.44 9.80 36.52
N GLU A 46 -8.70 8.63 37.09
CA GLU A 46 -8.14 8.16 38.37
C GLU A 46 -6.91 7.26 38.18
N LEU A 47 -6.53 6.97 36.94
CA LEU A 47 -5.32 6.18 36.67
C LEU A 47 -4.06 6.89 37.20
N PRO A 48 -3.12 6.14 37.79
CA PRO A 48 -1.77 6.61 38.04
C PRO A 48 -1.15 7.21 36.78
N THR A 49 -0.36 8.28 36.95
CA THR A 49 0.29 9.00 35.84
C THR A 49 1.04 8.06 34.89
N VAL A 50 1.78 7.09 35.44
CA VAL A 50 2.54 6.10 34.66
C VAL A 50 1.63 5.30 33.72
N LEU A 51 0.44 4.90 34.17
CA LEU A 51 -0.50 4.14 33.33
C LEU A 51 -1.17 5.04 32.29
N LYS A 52 -1.45 6.31 32.61
CA LYS A 52 -1.95 7.29 31.63
C LYS A 52 -0.93 7.53 30.52
N GLU A 53 0.34 7.74 30.89
CA GLU A 53 1.43 7.91 29.94
C GLU A 53 1.62 6.67 29.05
N MET A 54 1.52 5.47 29.63
CA MET A 54 1.57 4.22 28.87
C MET A 54 0.43 4.12 27.85
N LEU A 55 -0.81 4.39 28.26
CA LEU A 55 -1.98 4.36 27.36
C LEU A 55 -1.84 5.39 26.23
N HIS A 56 -1.38 6.60 26.56
CA HIS A 56 -1.13 7.64 25.58
C HIS A 56 -0.03 7.26 24.58
N LEU A 57 1.07 6.66 25.06
CA LEU A 57 2.14 6.17 24.20
C LEU A 57 1.66 5.06 23.26
N ASN A 58 0.80 4.15 23.75
CA ASN A 58 0.21 3.11 22.93
C ASN A 58 -0.65 3.69 21.80
N GLU A 59 -1.46 4.71 22.09
CA GLU A 59 -2.25 5.42 21.07
C GLU A 59 -1.36 6.12 20.04
N GLN A 60 -0.31 6.83 20.48
CA GLN A 60 0.65 7.46 19.57
C GLN A 60 1.37 6.45 18.67
N ASN A 61 1.77 5.30 19.23
CA ASN A 61 2.42 4.25 18.46
C ASN A 61 1.44 3.63 17.45
N TRP A 62 0.18 3.44 17.86
CA TRP A 62 -0.86 2.98 16.96
C TRP A 62 -1.07 3.94 15.79
N ASP A 63 -1.18 5.25 16.04
CA ASP A 63 -1.34 6.26 14.99
C ASP A 63 -0.13 6.32 14.04
N LYS A 64 1.09 6.19 14.58
CA LYS A 64 2.32 6.11 13.77
C LYS A 64 2.35 4.90 12.84
N GLU A 65 1.77 3.77 13.24
CA GLU A 65 1.77 2.55 12.43
C GLU A 65 0.57 2.45 11.48
N TYR A 66 -0.64 2.69 12.00
CA TYR A 66 -1.93 2.41 11.36
C TYR A 66 -2.76 3.66 11.05
N GLY A 67 -2.36 4.84 11.54
CA GLY A 67 -3.06 6.10 11.26
C GLY A 67 -3.07 6.47 9.77
N MET A 68 -3.75 7.55 9.43
CA MET A 68 -3.93 8.01 8.04
C MET A 68 -2.58 8.25 7.31
N TYR A 69 -1.56 8.64 8.07
CA TYR A 69 -0.18 8.82 7.60
C TYR A 69 0.78 7.78 8.18
N GLY A 70 0.24 6.68 8.69
CA GLY A 70 1.00 5.62 9.33
C GLY A 70 1.98 4.96 8.38
N THR A 71 3.05 4.40 8.96
CA THR A 71 4.13 3.74 8.21
C THR A 71 3.61 2.63 7.32
N ARG A 72 2.64 1.83 7.78
CA ARG A 72 2.09 0.72 7.00
C ARG A 72 1.37 1.18 5.74
N PHE A 73 0.52 2.21 5.85
CA PHE A 73 -0.17 2.76 4.68
C PHE A 73 0.82 3.37 3.68
N LYS A 74 1.82 4.11 4.20
CA LYS A 74 2.87 4.73 3.39
C LYS A 74 3.69 3.69 2.61
N GLU A 75 4.11 2.61 3.26
CA GLU A 75 4.88 1.53 2.64
C GLU A 75 4.08 0.81 1.55
N MET A 76 2.82 0.46 1.83
CA MET A 76 1.92 -0.13 0.86
C MET A 76 1.80 0.76 -0.40
N ARG A 77 1.53 2.07 -0.22
CA ARG A 77 1.44 3.01 -1.33
C ARG A 77 2.73 3.10 -2.15
N ILE A 78 3.89 3.12 -1.48
CA ILE A 78 5.20 3.16 -2.16
C ILE A 78 5.40 1.88 -2.99
N ASN A 79 5.02 0.72 -2.45
CA ASN A 79 5.14 -0.56 -3.16
C ASN A 79 4.20 -0.62 -4.37
N HIS A 80 2.96 -0.17 -4.21
CA HIS A 80 2.00 -0.03 -5.30
C HIS A 80 2.52 0.87 -6.41
N GLN A 81 3.06 2.04 -6.04
CA GLN A 81 3.63 2.97 -7.00
C GLN A 81 4.82 2.36 -7.76
N LYS A 82 5.72 1.65 -7.07
CA LYS A 82 6.86 0.96 -7.71
C LYS A 82 6.40 -0.11 -8.70
N GLU A 83 5.35 -0.86 -8.36
CA GLU A 83 4.79 -1.88 -9.26
C GLU A 83 4.17 -1.25 -10.51
N LEU A 84 3.42 -0.15 -10.35
CA LEU A 84 2.85 0.61 -11.47
C LEU A 84 3.93 1.21 -12.37
N THR A 85 4.94 1.86 -11.79
CA THR A 85 6.06 2.43 -12.55
C THR A 85 6.75 1.36 -13.41
N LYS A 86 7.08 0.20 -12.82
CA LYS A 86 7.69 -0.92 -13.57
C LYS A 86 6.79 -1.44 -14.69
N PHE A 87 5.48 -1.51 -14.45
CA PHE A 87 4.53 -1.94 -15.47
C PHE A 87 4.53 -0.97 -16.65
N PHE A 88 4.37 0.33 -16.39
CA PHE A 88 4.29 1.33 -17.46
C PHE A 88 5.60 1.55 -18.21
N GLU A 89 6.75 1.49 -17.52
CA GLU A 89 8.07 1.50 -18.18
C GLU A 89 8.20 0.35 -19.18
N ARG A 90 7.72 -0.85 -18.81
CA ARG A 90 7.74 -2.01 -19.70
C ARG A 90 6.78 -1.83 -20.88
N GLU A 91 5.56 -1.35 -20.65
CA GLU A 91 4.59 -1.13 -21.73
C GLU A 91 5.11 -0.08 -22.72
N ALA A 92 5.75 0.98 -22.24
CA ALA A 92 6.40 1.98 -23.09
C ALA A 92 7.51 1.35 -23.96
N LEU A 93 8.40 0.55 -23.37
CA LEU A 93 9.45 -0.16 -24.11
C LEU A 93 8.87 -1.14 -25.14
N ALA A 94 7.81 -1.87 -24.80
CA ALA A 94 7.15 -2.80 -25.72
C ALA A 94 6.51 -2.06 -26.91
N GLN A 95 5.93 -0.88 -26.68
CA GLN A 95 5.41 -0.02 -27.74
C GLN A 95 6.51 0.53 -28.63
N GLU A 96 7.63 1.00 -28.06
CA GLU A 96 8.79 1.47 -28.82
C GLU A 96 9.35 0.37 -29.73
N ILE A 97 9.58 -0.83 -29.20
CA ILE A 97 10.07 -1.98 -29.98
C ILE A 97 9.10 -2.34 -31.11
N ASN A 98 7.80 -2.37 -30.84
CA ASN A 98 6.80 -2.66 -31.86
C ASN A 98 6.80 -1.59 -32.96
N ASN A 99 6.89 -0.31 -32.59
CA ASN A 99 6.93 0.81 -33.53
C ASN A 99 8.18 0.75 -34.42
N ASP A 100 9.35 0.46 -33.84
CA ASP A 100 10.61 0.30 -34.57
C ASP A 100 10.55 -0.88 -35.57
N GLN A 101 9.98 -2.02 -35.16
CA GLN A 101 9.80 -3.18 -36.04
C GLN A 101 8.80 -2.92 -37.18
N SER A 102 7.74 -2.15 -36.94
CA SER A 102 6.82 -1.73 -38.00
C SER A 102 7.45 -0.73 -38.97
N ALA A 103 8.29 0.19 -38.48
CA ALA A 103 8.99 1.16 -39.31
C ALA A 103 10.07 0.51 -40.22
N GLU A 104 10.73 -0.55 -39.76
CA GLU A 104 11.67 -1.32 -40.59
C GLU A 104 10.96 -2.14 -41.68
N LYS A 105 9.80 -2.73 -41.37
CA LYS A 105 8.99 -3.49 -42.36
C LYS A 105 8.47 -2.62 -43.50
N ASP A 106 8.03 -1.40 -43.23
CA ASP A 106 7.54 -0.49 -44.29
C ASP A 106 8.66 -0.04 -45.24
N LYS A 107 9.87 0.25 -44.72
CA LYS A 107 11.03 0.58 -45.56
C LYS A 107 11.50 -0.59 -46.44
N SER A 108 11.20 -1.83 -46.06
CA SER A 108 11.57 -3.02 -46.84
C SER A 108 10.69 -3.25 -48.07
N LYS A 109 9.43 -2.77 -48.06
CA LYS A 109 8.50 -2.93 -49.19
C LYS A 109 8.82 -1.99 -50.36
N ASP A 110 9.37 -0.81 -50.08
CA ASP A 110 9.59 0.23 -51.10
C ASP A 110 10.82 -0.02 -51.98
N LYS A 111 11.74 -0.90 -51.55
CA LYS A 111 12.95 -1.24 -52.33
C LYS A 111 12.77 -2.39 -53.34
N SER A 112 11.59 -3.01 -53.41
CA SER A 112 11.33 -4.16 -54.30
C SER A 112 10.65 -3.79 -55.63
N ALA A 113 10.34 -2.52 -55.88
CA ALA A 113 9.60 -2.05 -57.07
C ALA A 113 10.47 -1.35 -58.14
N GLY A 114 11.78 -1.65 -58.21
CA GLY A 114 12.66 -1.13 -59.24
C GLY A 114 13.42 -2.26 -59.93
N ARG A 115 12.82 -2.86 -60.95
CA ARG A 115 13.47 -3.78 -61.88
C ARG A 115 13.26 -3.29 -63.30
#